data_AF-A0AAV6FFN4-F1
#
_entry.id   AF-A0AAV6FFN4-F1
#
_cell.length_a   1.000
_cell.length_b   1.000
_cell.length_c   1.000
_cell.angle_alpha   90.00
_cell.angle_beta   90.00
_cell.angle_gamma   90.00
#
_symmetry.space_group_name_H-M   'P 1'
#
loop_
_entity.id
_entity.type
_entity.pdbx_description
1 polymer ?
#
loop_
_entity_poly.entity_id
_entity_poly.type
_entity_poly.pdbx_seq_one_letter_code
_entity_poly.pdbx_strand_id
1 'polypeptide(L)'
;MEAEGQLNQRGLFQRAIAQSGSAISSWSINYQPLKYTKILARKVGCTYGETADLVDCLRRKNFRELVDQDIQPARYHIAFGPVVDGDVVPDDPEILMQQGEFLNYDILIGVNQGEGLKFVDDGGSESEEGISAAAFDYTISNFVDNLYGYPEGKDILRETIKFMYTDWADRDNGEMRRKTLLALFTDHQWVAPAVATAKLHADYQSPVYFYTFYHHCQTETRPEWADAAHGDEIPYVFGVPMVGATDLFPCNFSKNDVMLSAVVMTYWTNFAKTGDPNLPVPQDTKFIHTKPNRFEEVIWTKFSSKDKQYLHIGLKPRIRDNYRANKVAFWLELVPHLHNLHEELLSSTTTRVPPGTARTPHWKPSGPRTTRHPYPTYPPETDPYGSERPRVSPFPDDTRDYSTELSVTVAVGASLLFLNILAFAALYYKRDKRHEMRRHRLSPQRGMGMGMGLGMGVGGIGGIVGVGGGANDLAHSQEEEIMSMQMKQSEHDAHHDLEPLRPHDILRPACPPDYTLALRRAPDDVPLMTPNTITMIPSSITGMQPLHAFNTFPTTAGHNNTLPHPHSTTRV
;
A
#
# COMPACT_ATOMS: atom_id res chain seq x y z
N MET A 1 12.39 27.22 30.02
CA MET A 1 11.65 25.96 30.13
C MET A 1 11.45 25.34 28.76
N GLU A 2 10.56 25.82 27.88
CA GLU A 2 10.39 25.26 26.52
C GLU A 2 11.72 25.07 25.75
N ALA A 3 12.60 26.07 25.77
CA ALA A 3 13.91 25.98 25.13
C ALA A 3 14.88 24.96 25.76
N GLU A 4 14.69 24.55 27.02
CA GLU A 4 15.65 23.72 27.76
C GLU A 4 15.47 22.23 27.43
N GLY A 5 14.24 21.74 27.29
CA GLY A 5 13.95 20.37 26.83
C GLY A 5 14.53 20.11 25.43
N GLN A 6 14.29 21.02 24.48
CA GLN A 6 14.87 20.95 23.14
C GLN A 6 16.40 21.13 23.10
N LEU A 7 17.01 21.82 24.06
CA LEU A 7 18.48 21.94 24.11
C LEU A 7 19.13 20.60 24.49
N ASN A 8 18.52 19.82 25.38
CA ASN A 8 19.11 18.59 25.93
C ASN A 8 19.39 17.48 24.89
N GLN A 9 18.70 17.49 23.74
CA GLN A 9 18.96 16.50 22.68
C GLN A 9 19.98 16.97 21.62
N ARG A 10 20.29 18.27 21.54
CA ARG A 10 21.12 18.84 20.47
C ARG A 10 22.57 18.34 20.55
N GLY A 11 22.91 17.41 19.66
CA GLY A 11 24.27 16.89 19.48
C GLY A 11 24.55 15.52 20.10
N LEU A 12 23.58 14.89 20.80
CA LEU A 12 23.74 13.54 21.34
C LEU A 12 23.93 12.48 20.23
N PHE A 13 23.24 12.68 19.11
CA PHE A 13 23.38 11.92 17.87
C PHE A 13 23.24 12.86 16.68
N GLN A 14 23.49 12.36 15.47
CA GLN A 14 23.48 13.16 14.23
C GLN A 14 22.52 12.62 13.16
N ARG A 15 22.09 11.36 13.29
CA ARG A 15 21.31 10.61 12.28
C ARG A 15 20.38 9.62 12.97
N ALA A 16 19.26 9.30 12.35
CA ALA A 16 18.35 8.26 12.83
C ALA A 16 18.01 7.24 11.73
N ILE A 17 17.83 5.98 12.15
CA ILE A 17 17.33 4.88 11.33
C ILE A 17 16.04 4.38 11.97
N ALA A 18 14.90 4.60 11.32
CA ALA A 18 13.57 4.22 11.79
C ALA A 18 13.03 3.04 10.97
N GLN A 19 13.18 1.84 11.51
CA GLN A 19 12.69 0.60 10.89
C GLN A 19 11.28 0.30 11.40
N SER A 20 10.30 0.20 10.50
CA SER A 20 8.94 -0.28 10.78
C SER A 20 8.25 0.40 11.98
N GLY A 21 8.43 1.71 12.15
CA GLY A 21 7.79 2.50 13.20
C GLY A 21 7.99 4.01 13.04
N SER A 22 7.09 4.78 13.65
CA SER A 22 7.17 6.23 13.78
C SER A 22 6.58 6.69 15.12
N ALA A 23 6.61 7.99 15.42
CA ALA A 23 6.00 8.54 16.63
C ALA A 23 4.48 8.81 16.52
N ILE A 24 3.90 8.66 15.33
CA ILE A 24 2.50 9.04 15.01
C ILE A 24 1.61 7.83 14.66
N SER A 25 2.02 6.62 15.06
CA SER A 25 1.17 5.42 15.02
C SER A 25 0.34 5.33 16.32
N SER A 26 -0.87 4.77 16.30
CA SER A 26 -1.78 4.74 17.47
C SER A 26 -1.27 4.03 18.74
N TRP A 27 -0.20 3.24 18.62
CA TRP A 27 0.51 2.61 19.74
C TRP A 27 1.77 3.34 20.22
N SER A 28 2.10 4.51 19.65
CA SER A 28 3.36 5.22 19.95
C SER A 28 3.29 6.01 21.26
N ILE A 29 2.13 6.63 21.51
CA ILE A 29 1.83 7.47 22.67
C ILE A 29 0.67 6.88 23.46
N ASN A 30 0.77 6.92 24.78
CA ASN A 30 -0.31 6.60 25.70
C ASN A 30 -1.01 7.88 26.14
N TYR A 31 -2.16 8.18 25.54
CA TYR A 31 -2.99 9.33 25.91
C TYR A 31 -3.84 9.13 27.18
N GLN A 32 -3.76 7.96 27.83
CA GLN A 32 -4.54 7.63 29.04
C GLN A 32 -3.70 7.02 30.17
N PRO A 33 -2.51 7.57 30.53
CA PRO A 33 -1.57 6.90 31.44
C PRO A 33 -2.11 6.79 32.87
N LEU A 34 -2.87 7.77 33.34
CA LEU A 34 -3.50 7.76 34.66
C LEU A 34 -4.56 6.65 34.80
N LYS A 35 -5.26 6.30 33.71
CA LYS A 35 -6.25 5.21 33.67
C LYS A 35 -5.56 3.87 33.91
N TYR A 36 -4.53 3.55 33.12
CA TYR A 36 -3.79 2.29 33.23
C TYR A 36 -3.02 2.17 34.53
N THR A 37 -2.38 3.26 34.98
CA THR A 37 -1.74 3.34 36.31
C THR A 37 -2.76 3.06 37.44
N LYS A 38 -3.98 3.61 37.37
CA LYS A 38 -5.05 3.32 38.35
C LYS A 38 -5.67 1.92 38.20
N ILE A 39 -5.49 1.20 37.09
CA ILE A 39 -5.85 -0.23 36.98
C ILE A 39 -4.77 -1.08 37.67
N LEU A 40 -3.49 -0.86 37.33
CA LEU A 40 -2.34 -1.52 37.95
C LEU A 40 -2.33 -1.36 39.47
N ALA A 41 -2.44 -0.12 39.96
CA ALA A 41 -2.45 0.19 41.38
C ALA A 41 -3.57 -0.56 42.14
N ARG A 42 -4.76 -0.71 41.53
CA ARG A 42 -5.84 -1.52 42.12
C ARG A 42 -5.52 -3.01 42.13
N LYS A 43 -4.98 -3.58 41.04
CA LYS A 43 -4.59 -5.01 40.98
C LYS A 43 -3.56 -5.37 42.07
N VAL A 44 -2.65 -4.45 42.41
CA VAL A 44 -1.61 -4.69 43.45
C VAL A 44 -1.98 -4.19 44.85
N GLY A 45 -3.19 -3.65 45.06
CA GLY A 45 -3.67 -3.20 46.38
C GLY A 45 -3.25 -1.78 46.82
N CYS A 46 -2.70 -0.96 45.92
CA CYS A 46 -2.36 0.44 46.16
C CYS A 46 -3.57 1.37 45.90
N THR A 47 -4.62 1.25 46.71
CA THR A 47 -5.91 1.94 46.51
C THR A 47 -5.98 3.35 47.13
N TYR A 48 -4.94 4.16 46.93
CA TYR A 48 -4.87 5.54 47.46
C TYR A 48 -5.60 6.53 46.53
N GLY A 49 -6.17 7.58 47.13
CA GLY A 49 -6.85 8.66 46.40
C GLY A 49 -5.85 9.63 45.76
N GLU A 50 -4.87 10.07 46.54
CA GLU A 50 -3.77 10.94 46.10
C GLU A 50 -2.74 10.18 45.26
N THR A 51 -2.24 10.84 44.20
CA THR A 51 -1.29 10.23 43.25
C THR A 51 0.09 10.02 43.86
N ALA A 52 0.52 10.88 44.78
CA ALA A 52 1.79 10.74 45.49
C ALA A 52 1.83 9.45 46.33
N ASP A 53 0.84 9.25 47.20
CA ASP A 53 0.71 8.05 48.05
C ASP A 53 0.55 6.77 47.20
N LEU A 54 -0.19 6.86 46.09
CA LEU A 54 -0.34 5.76 45.14
C LEU A 54 1.02 5.33 44.55
N VAL A 55 1.84 6.29 44.10
CA VAL A 55 3.17 6.00 43.56
C VAL A 55 4.13 5.52 44.65
N ASP A 56 4.06 6.07 45.86
CA ASP A 56 4.88 5.60 46.99
C ASP A 56 4.49 4.21 47.48
N CYS A 57 3.24 3.80 47.31
CA CYS A 57 2.84 2.40 47.47
C CYS A 57 3.41 1.50 46.36
N LEU A 58 3.33 1.93 45.08
CA LEU A 58 3.90 1.18 43.95
C LEU A 58 5.42 0.99 44.10
N ARG A 59 6.15 2.02 44.55
CA ARG A 59 7.59 1.97 44.85
C ARG A 59 7.98 0.94 45.92
N ARG A 60 7.04 0.49 46.75
CA ARG A 60 7.27 -0.51 47.83
C ARG A 60 6.90 -1.93 47.40
N LYS A 61 6.37 -2.14 46.19
CA LYS A 61 6.08 -3.48 45.66
C LYS A 61 7.32 -4.15 45.09
N ASN A 62 7.33 -5.48 45.08
CA ASN A 62 8.28 -6.21 44.27
C ASN A 62 7.99 -5.93 42.78
N PHE A 63 9.02 -5.73 41.95
CA PHE A 63 8.80 -5.44 40.53
C PHE A 63 8.01 -6.55 39.80
N ARG A 64 8.10 -7.80 40.24
CA ARG A 64 7.28 -8.91 39.70
C ARG A 64 5.79 -8.73 39.99
N GLU A 65 5.42 -8.26 41.19
CA GLU A 65 4.03 -7.93 41.50
C GLU A 65 3.45 -6.84 40.57
N LEU A 66 4.30 -6.01 39.96
CA LEU A 66 3.91 -4.99 39.00
C LEU A 66 3.88 -5.51 37.55
N VAL A 67 4.92 -6.26 37.14
CA VAL A 67 5.11 -6.75 35.76
C VAL A 67 4.20 -7.94 35.44
N ASP A 68 3.93 -8.82 36.40
CA ASP A 68 3.09 -10.01 36.20
C ASP A 68 1.59 -9.66 36.12
N GLN A 69 1.23 -8.37 36.07
CA GLN A 69 -0.14 -7.89 35.99
C GLN A 69 -0.60 -7.75 34.54
N ASP A 70 -1.60 -8.55 34.19
CA ASP A 70 -2.37 -8.38 32.95
C ASP A 70 -3.06 -6.99 32.93
N ILE A 71 -2.58 -6.04 32.12
CA ILE A 71 -3.16 -4.71 31.95
C ILE A 71 -3.47 -4.49 30.47
N GLN A 72 -4.65 -4.95 30.04
CA GLN A 72 -5.09 -4.80 28.65
C GLN A 72 -5.42 -3.33 28.29
N PRO A 73 -4.80 -2.76 27.24
CA PRO A 73 -5.19 -1.47 26.68
C PRO A 73 -6.46 -1.57 25.82
N ALA A 74 -6.87 -0.45 25.22
CA ALA A 74 -7.74 -0.53 24.04
C ALA A 74 -6.97 -1.21 22.89
N ARG A 75 -7.65 -1.89 21.97
CA ARG A 75 -6.98 -2.58 20.87
C ARG A 75 -6.18 -1.57 20.03
N TYR A 76 -5.00 -1.98 19.57
CA TYR A 76 -4.05 -1.14 18.81
C TYR A 76 -3.42 0.04 19.57
N HIS A 77 -3.66 0.17 20.88
CA HIS A 77 -3.08 1.18 21.76
C HIS A 77 -2.17 0.56 22.82
N ILE A 78 -1.38 1.36 23.53
CA ILE A 78 -0.49 0.93 24.62
C ILE A 78 -1.02 1.29 26.02
N ALA A 79 -0.77 0.41 26.99
CA ALA A 79 -1.13 0.64 28.40
C ALA A 79 -0.04 1.40 29.19
N PHE A 80 1.22 1.17 28.82
CA PHE A 80 2.42 1.83 29.36
C PHE A 80 3.42 2.03 28.23
N GLY A 81 4.14 3.15 28.23
CA GLY A 81 5.02 3.61 27.16
C GLY A 81 5.15 5.13 27.20
N PRO A 82 5.60 5.79 26.12
CA PRO A 82 5.70 7.24 26.04
C PRO A 82 4.36 7.94 26.29
N VAL A 83 4.43 9.17 26.80
CA VAL A 83 3.28 10.05 27.09
C VAL A 83 3.67 11.47 26.68
N VAL A 84 2.68 12.30 26.33
CA VAL A 84 2.89 13.77 26.27
C VAL A 84 2.93 14.25 27.72
N ASP A 85 4.11 14.67 28.18
CA ASP A 85 4.36 15.12 29.56
C ASP A 85 4.55 16.64 29.68
N GLY A 86 4.79 17.34 28.56
CA GLY A 86 5.09 18.77 28.54
C GLY A 86 6.57 19.13 28.76
N ASP A 87 7.49 18.15 28.76
CA ASP A 87 8.93 18.35 28.99
C ASP A 87 9.79 17.47 28.06
N VAL A 88 9.72 16.15 28.19
CA VAL A 88 10.43 15.19 27.32
C VAL A 88 9.70 15.03 25.98
N VAL A 89 8.36 15.07 26.02
CA VAL A 89 7.47 15.12 24.86
C VAL A 89 6.55 16.33 25.07
N PRO A 90 6.90 17.52 24.52
CA PRO A 90 6.24 18.78 24.87
C PRO A 90 4.76 18.88 24.45
N ASP A 91 4.41 18.29 23.30
CA ASP A 91 3.06 18.26 22.73
C ASP A 91 2.90 16.96 21.92
N ASP A 92 1.76 16.75 21.27
CA ASP A 92 1.51 15.60 20.40
C ASP A 92 2.58 15.46 19.28
N PRO A 93 3.13 14.26 19.02
CA PRO A 93 4.16 14.08 17.99
C PRO A 93 3.73 14.47 16.57
N GLU A 94 2.44 14.38 16.23
CA GLU A 94 1.96 14.84 14.92
C GLU A 94 1.99 16.37 14.85
N ILE A 95 1.54 17.06 15.91
CA ILE A 95 1.62 18.51 16.03
C ILE A 95 3.08 18.98 15.97
N LEU A 96 4.00 18.34 16.70
CA LEU A 96 5.43 18.65 16.68
C LEU A 96 6.04 18.43 15.29
N MET A 97 5.68 17.35 14.58
CA MET A 97 6.15 17.12 13.21
C MET A 97 5.54 18.09 12.19
N GLN A 98 4.27 18.48 12.36
CA GLN A 98 3.61 19.48 11.50
C GLN A 98 4.19 20.89 11.70
N GLN A 99 4.65 21.23 12.91
CA GLN A 99 5.30 22.51 13.21
C GLN A 99 6.79 22.54 12.82
N GLY A 100 7.42 21.37 12.66
CA GLY A 100 8.86 21.24 12.40
C GLY A 100 9.72 21.29 13.66
N GLU A 101 9.13 21.05 14.84
CA GLU A 101 9.79 21.12 16.15
C GLU A 101 10.64 19.87 16.47
N PHE A 102 11.34 19.38 15.45
CA PHE A 102 12.35 18.33 15.52
C PHE A 102 13.71 18.86 15.06
N LEU A 103 14.77 18.21 15.51
CA LEU A 103 16.13 18.56 15.08
C LEU A 103 16.38 17.99 13.68
N ASN A 104 17.04 18.79 12.83
CA ASN A 104 17.24 18.47 11.42
C ASN A 104 18.34 17.39 11.23
N TYR A 105 17.97 16.13 11.44
CA TYR A 105 18.83 14.95 11.31
C TYR A 105 18.78 14.36 9.89
N ASP A 106 19.86 13.67 9.48
CA ASP A 106 19.75 12.71 8.39
C ASP A 106 18.83 11.55 8.85
N ILE A 107 17.85 11.14 8.03
CA ILE A 107 16.92 10.05 8.34
C ILE A 107 16.89 8.98 7.26
N LEU A 108 17.02 7.73 7.69
CA LEU A 108 16.67 6.55 6.90
C LEU A 108 15.41 5.94 7.54
N ILE A 109 14.33 5.81 6.80
CA ILE A 109 13.04 5.28 7.28
C ILE A 109 12.45 4.27 6.30
N GLY A 110 11.68 3.30 6.77
CA GLY A 110 10.99 2.38 5.88
C GLY A 110 10.15 1.32 6.60
N VAL A 111 9.53 0.47 5.79
CA VAL A 111 8.51 -0.50 6.18
C VAL A 111 8.62 -1.79 5.39
N ASN A 112 8.13 -2.89 5.95
CA ASN A 112 8.10 -4.20 5.32
C ASN A 112 6.81 -4.36 4.50
N GLN A 113 6.82 -5.26 3.50
CA GLN A 113 5.71 -5.42 2.54
C GLN A 113 4.35 -5.75 3.19
N GLY A 114 4.35 -6.43 4.33
CA GLY A 114 3.20 -7.06 4.96
C GLY A 114 3.27 -7.09 6.48
N GLU A 115 3.71 -5.97 7.09
CA GLU A 115 3.80 -5.73 8.54
C GLU A 115 2.62 -6.35 9.34
N GLY A 116 1.40 -6.16 8.85
CA GLY A 116 0.14 -6.52 9.51
C GLY A 116 -0.19 -8.02 9.57
N LEU A 117 0.76 -8.93 9.28
CA LEU A 117 0.55 -10.38 9.29
C LEU A 117 -0.18 -10.87 10.55
N LYS A 118 0.27 -10.47 11.75
CA LYS A 118 -0.34 -10.89 13.03
C LYS A 118 -1.71 -10.28 13.36
N PHE A 119 -2.31 -9.51 12.44
CA PHE A 119 -3.71 -9.10 12.52
C PHE A 119 -4.65 -9.94 11.64
N VAL A 120 -4.10 -10.81 10.78
CA VAL A 120 -4.87 -11.75 9.92
C VAL A 120 -4.49 -13.22 10.10
N ASP A 121 -3.32 -13.50 10.66
CA ASP A 121 -2.89 -14.81 11.11
C ASP A 121 -3.57 -15.16 12.44
N ASP A 122 -4.48 -16.13 12.42
CA ASP A 122 -5.22 -16.61 13.60
C ASP A 122 -4.45 -17.67 14.42
N GLY A 123 -3.26 -18.06 13.97
CA GLY A 123 -2.39 -19.01 14.64
C GLY A 123 -2.81 -20.48 14.53
N GLY A 124 -3.75 -20.85 13.65
CA GLY A 124 -4.13 -22.26 13.51
C GLY A 124 -5.01 -22.68 12.32
N SER A 125 -5.64 -21.78 11.57
CA SER A 125 -6.40 -22.14 10.37
C SER A 125 -5.63 -21.80 9.09
N GLU A 126 -4.88 -22.78 8.57
CA GLU A 126 -4.44 -22.80 7.18
C GLU A 126 -5.63 -23.09 6.24
N SER A 127 -6.61 -22.18 6.26
CA SER A 127 -7.69 -22.14 5.29
C SER A 127 -7.13 -21.75 3.93
N GLU A 128 -7.02 -22.73 3.01
CA GLU A 128 -6.75 -22.46 1.59
C GLU A 128 -7.81 -21.53 0.98
N GLU A 129 -9.05 -21.57 1.48
CA GLU A 129 -10.13 -20.64 1.09
C GLU A 129 -9.89 -19.20 1.56
N GLY A 130 -8.93 -18.96 2.46
CA GLY A 130 -8.60 -17.66 3.01
C GLY A 130 -9.68 -17.09 3.93
N ILE A 131 -9.91 -15.77 3.86
CA ILE A 131 -10.82 -15.04 4.76
C ILE A 131 -12.22 -14.97 4.15
N SER A 132 -13.25 -15.34 4.93
CA SER A 132 -14.65 -15.21 4.53
C SER A 132 -15.11 -13.74 4.52
N ALA A 133 -16.11 -13.42 3.69
CA ALA A 133 -16.63 -12.04 3.61
C ALA A 133 -17.16 -11.52 4.97
N ALA A 134 -17.78 -12.40 5.78
CA ALA A 134 -18.25 -12.04 7.12
C ALA A 134 -17.09 -11.74 8.09
N ALA A 135 -15.99 -12.50 8.03
CA ALA A 135 -14.81 -12.25 8.86
C ALA A 135 -14.06 -10.98 8.43
N PHE A 136 -14.03 -10.68 7.13
CA PHE A 136 -13.50 -9.43 6.58
C PHE A 136 -14.29 -8.21 7.09
N ASP A 137 -15.62 -8.21 6.90
CA ASP A 137 -16.51 -7.14 7.37
C ASP A 137 -16.44 -6.95 8.89
N TYR A 138 -16.45 -8.04 9.66
CA TYR A 138 -16.31 -8.00 11.12
C TYR A 138 -14.95 -7.41 11.54
N THR A 139 -13.85 -7.78 10.89
CA THR A 139 -12.53 -7.27 11.24
C THR A 139 -12.39 -5.79 10.93
N ILE A 140 -12.89 -5.32 9.79
CA ILE A 140 -12.91 -3.87 9.47
C ILE A 140 -13.84 -3.11 10.42
N SER A 141 -14.97 -3.68 10.84
CA SER A 141 -15.83 -3.08 11.85
C SER A 141 -15.07 -2.84 13.16
N ASN A 142 -14.46 -3.89 13.72
CA ASN A 142 -13.66 -3.80 14.94
C ASN A 142 -12.46 -2.88 14.81
N PHE A 143 -11.82 -2.83 13.63
CA PHE A 143 -10.71 -1.92 13.35
C PHE A 143 -11.13 -0.46 13.52
N VAL A 144 -12.22 -0.06 12.87
CA VAL A 144 -12.76 1.30 12.97
C VAL A 144 -13.17 1.63 14.41
N ASP A 145 -13.96 0.75 15.03
CA ASP A 145 -14.55 0.98 16.36
C ASP A 145 -13.50 1.12 17.47
N ASN A 146 -12.30 0.53 17.31
CA ASN A 146 -11.20 0.62 18.28
C ASN A 146 -10.23 1.78 18.03
N LEU A 147 -10.19 2.37 16.83
CA LEU A 147 -9.25 3.45 16.46
C LEU A 147 -9.94 4.82 16.41
N TYR A 148 -11.13 4.89 15.82
CA TYR A 148 -11.91 6.14 15.67
C TYR A 148 -13.10 6.21 16.64
N GLY A 149 -13.28 5.18 17.47
CA GLY A 149 -14.42 5.06 18.37
C GLY A 149 -15.75 4.81 17.64
N TYR A 150 -16.84 4.90 18.39
CA TYR A 150 -18.21 4.81 17.87
C TYR A 150 -18.99 6.09 18.21
N PRO A 151 -19.09 7.05 17.28
CA PRO A 151 -19.99 8.18 17.41
C PRO A 151 -21.35 7.85 16.77
N GLU A 152 -22.47 8.31 17.35
CA GLU A 152 -23.81 7.79 17.05
C GLU A 152 -24.40 8.24 15.69
N GLY A 153 -23.88 7.70 14.58
CA GLY A 153 -24.47 7.94 13.26
C GLY A 153 -23.65 7.51 12.04
N LYS A 154 -24.24 6.57 11.26
CA LYS A 154 -23.90 6.22 9.87
C LYS A 154 -22.48 5.72 9.59
N ASP A 155 -22.46 4.49 9.11
CA ASP A 155 -21.38 3.63 8.59
C ASP A 155 -20.33 4.23 7.62
N ILE A 156 -20.34 5.52 7.31
CA ILE A 156 -19.64 6.12 6.16
C ILE A 156 -18.14 5.78 6.15
N LEU A 157 -17.44 5.95 7.29
CA LEU A 157 -16.01 5.64 7.38
C LEU A 157 -15.74 4.14 7.17
N ARG A 158 -16.54 3.28 7.82
CA ARG A 158 -16.40 1.81 7.77
C ARG A 158 -16.70 1.26 6.37
N GLU A 159 -17.79 1.67 5.75
CA GLU A 159 -18.13 1.30 4.37
C GLU A 159 -17.14 1.88 3.36
N THR A 160 -16.58 3.07 3.59
CA THR A 160 -15.51 3.60 2.72
C THR A 160 -14.22 2.80 2.85
N ILE A 161 -13.82 2.40 4.06
CA ILE A 161 -12.65 1.51 4.27
C ILE A 161 -12.90 0.14 3.63
N LYS A 162 -14.08 -0.48 3.84
CA LYS A 162 -14.49 -1.72 3.17
C LYS A 162 -14.44 -1.58 1.65
N PHE A 163 -14.95 -0.49 1.09
CA PHE A 163 -14.90 -0.21 -0.34
C PHE A 163 -13.46 -0.08 -0.85
N MET A 164 -12.59 0.63 -0.11
CA MET A 164 -11.21 0.85 -0.49
C MET A 164 -10.32 -0.40 -0.34
N TYR A 165 -10.68 -1.37 0.50
CA TYR A 165 -9.94 -2.63 0.68
C TYR A 165 -10.63 -3.87 0.09
N THR A 166 -11.76 -3.71 -0.59
CA THR A 166 -12.31 -4.75 -1.48
C THR A 166 -11.58 -4.70 -2.82
N ASP A 167 -11.04 -5.83 -3.28
CA ASP A 167 -10.66 -5.96 -4.69
C ASP A 167 -11.95 -6.18 -5.50
N TRP A 168 -12.40 -5.15 -6.20
CA TRP A 168 -13.63 -5.20 -6.99
C TRP A 168 -13.50 -6.01 -8.29
N ALA A 169 -12.28 -6.41 -8.69
CA ALA A 169 -12.07 -7.32 -9.82
C ALA A 169 -12.12 -8.81 -9.42
N ASP A 170 -11.87 -9.13 -8.14
CA ASP A 170 -11.85 -10.52 -7.61
C ASP A 170 -12.49 -10.61 -6.20
N ARG A 171 -13.63 -9.92 -6.03
CA ARG A 171 -14.29 -9.66 -4.73
C ARG A 171 -14.56 -10.91 -3.88
N ASP A 172 -14.91 -12.00 -4.55
CA ASP A 172 -15.41 -13.20 -3.88
C ASP A 172 -14.26 -14.14 -3.44
N ASN A 173 -13.02 -13.89 -3.90
CA ASN A 173 -11.80 -14.61 -3.51
C ASN A 173 -11.37 -14.30 -2.05
N GLY A 174 -11.31 -15.34 -1.21
CA GLY A 174 -10.89 -15.22 0.19
C GLY A 174 -9.38 -15.08 0.41
N GLU A 175 -8.53 -15.54 -0.51
CA GLU A 175 -7.11 -15.17 -0.49
C GLU A 175 -6.91 -13.68 -0.73
N MET A 176 -7.70 -13.10 -1.64
CA MET A 176 -7.59 -11.67 -1.94
C MET A 176 -8.06 -10.85 -0.74
N ARG A 177 -9.17 -11.22 -0.10
CA ARG A 177 -9.59 -10.63 1.19
C ARG A 177 -8.54 -10.80 2.30
N ARG A 178 -7.81 -11.92 2.35
CA ARG A 178 -6.67 -12.11 3.28
C ARG A 178 -5.55 -11.09 3.00
N LYS A 179 -5.16 -10.93 1.74
CA LYS A 179 -4.13 -9.98 1.28
C LYS A 179 -4.55 -8.51 1.48
N THR A 180 -5.79 -8.14 1.18
CA THR A 180 -6.25 -6.75 1.34
C THR A 180 -6.53 -6.38 2.80
N LEU A 181 -6.93 -7.34 3.66
CA LEU A 181 -7.05 -7.09 5.09
C LEU A 181 -5.67 -6.94 5.76
N LEU A 182 -4.69 -7.77 5.38
CA LEU A 182 -3.29 -7.61 5.81
C LEU A 182 -2.74 -6.25 5.38
N ALA A 183 -3.02 -5.85 4.14
CA ALA A 183 -2.68 -4.54 3.60
C ALA A 183 -3.34 -3.39 4.38
N LEU A 184 -4.61 -3.50 4.81
CA LEU A 184 -5.29 -2.48 5.60
C LEU A 184 -4.56 -2.17 6.91
N PHE A 185 -4.19 -3.22 7.66
CA PHE A 185 -3.41 -3.05 8.89
C PHE A 185 -2.00 -2.50 8.62
N THR A 186 -1.33 -3.02 7.58
CA THR A 186 0.00 -2.55 7.15
C THR A 186 -0.05 -1.06 6.78
N ASP A 187 -1.05 -0.65 5.99
CA ASP A 187 -1.20 0.70 5.48
C ASP A 187 -1.47 1.72 6.58
N HIS A 188 -2.42 1.45 7.47
CA HIS A 188 -2.77 2.40 8.53
C HIS A 188 -1.72 2.47 9.65
N GLN A 189 -1.25 1.32 10.14
CA GLN A 189 -0.39 1.29 11.33
C GLN A 189 1.09 1.55 11.04
N TRP A 190 1.53 1.40 9.77
CA TRP A 190 2.95 1.55 9.39
C TRP A 190 3.17 2.43 8.16
N VAL A 191 2.55 2.13 7.00
CA VAL A 191 2.92 2.81 5.74
C VAL A 191 2.53 4.28 5.74
N ALA A 192 1.27 4.61 6.03
CA ALA A 192 0.79 5.98 6.09
C ALA A 192 1.57 6.84 7.12
N PRO A 193 1.73 6.42 8.39
CA PRO A 193 2.49 7.20 9.38
C PRO A 193 3.99 7.28 9.03
N ALA A 194 4.62 6.24 8.47
CA ALA A 194 6.03 6.34 8.02
C ALA A 194 6.21 7.31 6.84
N VAL A 195 5.28 7.31 5.86
CA VAL A 195 5.33 8.24 4.72
C VAL A 195 4.99 9.68 5.15
N ALA A 196 4.09 9.88 6.13
CA ALA A 196 3.83 11.18 6.73
C ALA A 196 5.07 11.74 7.44
N THR A 197 5.72 10.95 8.31
CA THR A 197 7.01 11.31 8.94
C THR A 197 8.07 11.63 7.89
N ALA A 198 8.24 10.78 6.86
CA ALA A 198 9.21 11.02 5.77
C ALA A 198 8.94 12.30 4.98
N LYS A 199 7.66 12.62 4.70
CA LYS A 199 7.23 13.85 4.05
C LYS A 199 7.53 15.09 4.91
N LEU A 200 7.16 15.08 6.19
CA LEU A 200 7.37 16.22 7.07
C LEU A 200 8.87 16.51 7.25
N HIS A 201 9.70 15.49 7.47
CA HIS A 201 11.16 15.65 7.48
C HIS A 201 11.70 16.22 6.15
N ALA A 202 11.24 15.73 4.99
CA ALA A 202 11.70 16.25 3.71
C ALA A 202 11.22 17.69 3.41
N ASP A 203 10.02 18.08 3.84
CA ASP A 203 9.50 19.45 3.72
C ASP A 203 10.29 20.44 4.61
N TYR A 204 10.71 20.01 5.79
CA TYR A 204 11.64 20.74 6.67
C TYR A 204 13.14 20.54 6.33
N GLN A 205 13.43 20.11 5.09
CA GLN A 205 14.78 20.05 4.50
C GLN A 205 15.75 19.02 5.14
N SER A 206 15.23 18.00 5.84
CA SER A 206 16.04 16.86 6.29
C SER A 206 16.45 15.95 5.11
N PRO A 207 17.69 15.43 5.08
CA PRO A 207 18.08 14.37 4.16
C PRO A 207 17.36 13.05 4.50
N VAL A 208 16.27 12.76 3.79
CA VAL A 208 15.48 11.52 3.98
C VAL A 208 15.81 10.48 2.91
N TYR A 209 15.95 9.21 3.32
CA TYR A 209 16.02 8.04 2.45
C TYR A 209 14.94 7.03 2.84
N PHE A 210 14.01 6.73 1.93
CA PHE A 210 12.92 5.78 2.19
C PHE A 210 13.25 4.39 1.60
N TYR A 211 12.94 3.31 2.33
CA TYR A 211 12.97 1.94 1.80
C TYR A 211 11.65 1.20 1.97
N THR A 212 11.47 0.13 1.19
CA THR A 212 10.49 -0.91 1.48
C THR A 212 11.12 -2.29 1.41
N PHE A 213 10.84 -3.16 2.39
CA PHE A 213 11.45 -4.50 2.48
C PHE A 213 10.49 -5.55 1.90
N TYR A 214 10.88 -6.10 0.75
CA TYR A 214 10.11 -7.02 -0.09
C TYR A 214 10.83 -8.39 -0.17
N HIS A 215 11.29 -8.87 0.98
CA HIS A 215 12.01 -10.13 1.13
C HIS A 215 11.98 -10.60 2.59
N HIS A 216 11.96 -11.91 2.82
CA HIS A 216 12.15 -12.54 4.13
C HIS A 216 12.74 -13.93 3.92
N CYS A 217 13.20 -14.56 5.00
CA CYS A 217 13.55 -15.99 4.98
C CYS A 217 12.31 -16.82 5.35
N GLN A 218 12.24 -18.07 4.91
CA GLN A 218 11.10 -18.95 5.20
C GLN A 218 11.42 -19.85 6.41
N THR A 219 10.51 -19.91 7.37
CA THR A 219 10.52 -20.84 8.51
C THR A 219 9.35 -21.80 8.42
N GLU A 220 9.45 -22.97 9.05
CA GLU A 220 8.37 -23.96 9.11
C GLU A 220 7.11 -23.43 9.82
N THR A 221 7.27 -22.42 10.69
CA THR A 221 6.20 -21.78 11.44
C THR A 221 5.53 -20.60 10.73
N ARG A 222 5.85 -20.38 9.44
CA ARG A 222 5.37 -19.22 8.66
C ARG A 222 4.52 -19.70 7.48
N PRO A 223 3.26 -19.26 7.33
CA PRO A 223 2.43 -19.63 6.19
C PRO A 223 3.06 -19.21 4.86
N GLU A 224 3.03 -20.08 3.84
CA GLU A 224 3.71 -19.84 2.54
C GLU A 224 3.21 -18.60 1.78
N TRP A 225 1.99 -18.14 2.08
CA TRP A 225 1.38 -16.97 1.46
C TRP A 225 1.84 -15.64 2.08
N ALA A 226 2.56 -15.66 3.20
CA ALA A 226 2.89 -14.48 4.00
C ALA A 226 4.14 -13.75 3.50
N ASP A 227 3.92 -12.59 2.86
CA ASP A 227 4.95 -11.60 2.51
C ASP A 227 5.77 -11.13 3.74
N ALA A 228 6.85 -10.36 3.50
CA ALA A 228 7.73 -9.84 4.56
C ALA A 228 6.97 -9.02 5.62
N ALA A 229 7.02 -9.46 6.87
CA ALA A 229 6.22 -9.02 8.00
C ALA A 229 7.07 -8.25 9.02
N HIS A 230 6.45 -7.84 10.13
CA HIS A 230 7.08 -6.97 11.11
C HIS A 230 8.35 -7.57 11.73
N GLY A 231 9.49 -6.88 11.56
CA GLY A 231 10.81 -7.30 12.06
C GLY A 231 11.61 -8.27 11.19
N ASP A 232 11.11 -8.69 10.02
CA ASP A 232 11.83 -9.61 9.11
C ASP A 232 13.13 -9.01 8.52
N GLU A 233 13.31 -7.70 8.57
CA GLU A 233 14.52 -7.01 8.09
C GLU A 233 15.67 -7.07 9.12
N ILE A 234 15.35 -7.24 10.41
CA ILE A 234 16.29 -7.26 11.53
C ILE A 234 17.44 -8.28 11.32
N PRO A 235 17.21 -9.56 10.92
CA PRO A 235 18.30 -10.51 10.67
C PRO A 235 19.28 -10.04 9.59
N TYR A 236 18.78 -9.33 8.57
CA TYR A 236 19.60 -8.83 7.46
C TYR A 236 20.42 -7.61 7.86
N VAL A 237 19.86 -6.72 8.69
CA VAL A 237 20.54 -5.56 9.29
C VAL A 237 21.66 -5.98 10.24
N PHE A 238 21.48 -7.07 10.99
CA PHE A 238 22.47 -7.56 11.97
C PHE A 238 23.41 -8.66 11.47
N GLY A 239 23.43 -8.96 10.16
CA GLY A 239 24.38 -9.90 9.58
C GLY A 239 24.11 -11.38 9.83
N VAL A 240 22.95 -11.74 10.40
CA VAL A 240 22.62 -13.11 10.86
C VAL A 240 22.77 -14.16 9.73
N PRO A 241 22.34 -13.92 8.48
CA PRO A 241 22.58 -14.85 7.36
C PRO A 241 24.05 -15.25 7.16
N MET A 242 25.02 -14.42 7.56
CA MET A 242 26.45 -14.71 7.42
C MET A 242 26.99 -15.72 8.44
N VAL A 243 26.33 -15.86 9.60
CA VAL A 243 26.67 -16.86 10.63
C VAL A 243 25.78 -18.10 10.57
N GLY A 244 24.59 -17.99 9.94
CA GLY A 244 23.62 -19.07 9.76
C GLY A 244 22.42 -18.97 10.70
N ALA A 245 21.68 -20.06 10.85
CA ALA A 245 20.57 -20.14 11.80
C ALA A 245 21.08 -20.00 13.25
N THR A 246 20.27 -19.37 14.11
CA THR A 246 20.57 -19.18 15.55
C THR A 246 19.33 -19.46 16.38
N ASP A 247 19.47 -19.66 17.68
CA ASP A 247 18.33 -19.92 18.59
C ASP A 247 17.27 -18.80 18.57
N LEU A 248 17.70 -17.54 18.33
CA LEU A 248 16.81 -16.38 18.19
C LEU A 248 16.22 -16.23 16.78
N PHE A 249 16.95 -16.66 15.76
CA PHE A 249 16.54 -16.61 14.35
C PHE A 249 16.73 -18.00 13.71
N PRO A 250 15.83 -18.97 13.97
CA PRO A 250 15.93 -20.34 13.49
C PRO A 250 15.48 -20.46 12.03
N CYS A 251 16.16 -19.73 11.14
CA CYS A 251 15.81 -19.60 9.73
C CYS A 251 16.86 -20.23 8.82
N ASN A 252 16.41 -20.99 7.81
CA ASN A 252 17.29 -21.64 6.84
C ASN A 252 17.78 -20.65 5.77
N PHE A 253 18.67 -19.74 6.17
CA PHE A 253 19.21 -18.69 5.29
C PHE A 253 19.94 -19.26 4.07
N SER A 254 19.50 -18.82 2.89
CA SER A 254 20.07 -19.15 1.59
C SER A 254 21.23 -18.22 1.22
N LYS A 255 21.98 -18.58 0.17
CA LYS A 255 23.03 -17.72 -0.41
C LYS A 255 22.52 -16.38 -0.98
N ASN A 256 21.21 -16.23 -1.22
CA ASN A 256 20.64 -14.92 -1.56
C ASN A 256 20.49 -14.02 -0.32
N ASP A 257 20.27 -14.62 0.86
CA ASP A 257 20.05 -13.91 2.12
C ASP A 257 21.37 -13.36 2.68
N VAL A 258 22.45 -14.13 2.51
CA VAL A 258 23.83 -13.67 2.73
C VAL A 258 24.16 -12.43 1.89
N MET A 259 23.83 -12.47 0.59
CA MET A 259 24.01 -11.34 -0.33
C MET A 259 23.17 -10.14 0.07
N LEU A 260 21.88 -10.33 0.39
CA LEU A 260 20.99 -9.24 0.79
C LEU A 260 21.41 -8.62 2.13
N SER A 261 21.86 -9.41 3.09
CA SER A 261 22.37 -8.91 4.37
C SER A 261 23.66 -8.10 4.19
N ALA A 262 24.58 -8.53 3.32
CA ALA A 262 25.76 -7.74 2.95
C ALA A 262 25.39 -6.38 2.34
N VAL A 263 24.38 -6.35 1.45
CA VAL A 263 23.84 -5.13 0.85
C VAL A 263 23.25 -4.19 1.90
N VAL A 264 22.37 -4.72 2.76
CA VAL A 264 21.66 -3.96 3.80
C VAL A 264 22.66 -3.36 4.79
N MET A 265 23.60 -4.15 5.32
CA MET A 265 24.68 -3.65 6.19
C MET A 265 25.58 -2.63 5.49
N THR A 266 25.80 -2.76 4.17
CA THR A 266 26.57 -1.76 3.41
C THR A 266 25.81 -0.42 3.39
N TYR A 267 24.54 -0.40 3.00
CA TYR A 267 23.72 0.82 3.01
C TYR A 267 23.56 1.42 4.42
N TRP A 268 23.22 0.63 5.43
CA TRP A 268 23.02 1.08 6.81
C TRP A 268 24.32 1.67 7.40
N THR A 269 25.45 0.98 7.24
CA THR A 269 26.73 1.50 7.78
C THR A 269 27.26 2.67 6.97
N ASN A 270 27.00 2.76 5.67
CA ASN A 270 27.31 3.94 4.86
C ASN A 270 26.54 5.17 5.35
N PHE A 271 25.22 5.05 5.51
CA PHE A 271 24.38 6.09 6.07
C PHE A 271 24.86 6.51 7.47
N ALA A 272 25.19 5.55 8.35
CA ALA A 272 25.76 5.85 9.66
C ALA A 272 27.09 6.63 9.59
N LYS A 273 27.97 6.34 8.61
CA LYS A 273 29.23 7.07 8.40
C LYS A 273 29.01 8.48 7.85
N THR A 274 28.18 8.65 6.80
CA THR A 274 28.19 9.85 5.95
C THR A 274 26.88 10.63 5.88
N GLY A 275 25.74 10.01 6.21
CA GLY A 275 24.40 10.54 5.92
C GLY A 275 23.88 10.14 4.53
N ASP A 276 24.67 9.44 3.72
CA ASP A 276 24.28 8.90 2.42
C ASP A 276 24.51 7.38 2.39
N PRO A 277 23.48 6.55 2.18
CA PRO A 277 23.63 5.09 2.15
C PRO A 277 24.53 4.61 0.99
N ASN A 278 24.77 5.43 -0.03
CA ASN A 278 25.64 5.08 -1.15
C ASN A 278 27.14 5.30 -0.85
N LEU A 279 27.50 5.96 0.27
CA LEU A 279 28.88 6.41 0.52
C LEU A 279 29.41 6.02 1.92
N PRO A 280 30.68 5.58 2.05
CA PRO A 280 31.73 5.57 1.03
C PRO A 280 31.92 4.21 0.32
N VAL A 281 31.19 3.15 0.71
CA VAL A 281 31.41 1.79 0.20
C VAL A 281 30.42 1.46 -0.93
N PRO A 282 30.86 1.27 -2.18
CA PRO A 282 29.98 0.85 -3.27
C PRO A 282 29.51 -0.60 -3.13
N GLN A 283 28.37 -0.92 -3.76
CA GLN A 283 27.67 -2.20 -3.69
C GLN A 283 28.32 -3.30 -4.57
N ASP A 284 29.65 -3.41 -4.59
CA ASP A 284 30.35 -4.39 -5.43
C ASP A 284 30.16 -5.84 -4.95
N THR A 285 30.06 -6.80 -5.88
CA THR A 285 30.21 -8.23 -5.59
C THR A 285 31.58 -8.54 -4.98
N LYS A 286 31.56 -9.04 -3.75
CA LYS A 286 32.73 -9.50 -2.97
C LYS A 286 32.44 -10.87 -2.37
N PHE A 287 33.48 -11.68 -2.09
CA PHE A 287 33.33 -13.06 -1.61
C PHE A 287 32.30 -13.25 -0.47
N ILE A 288 32.22 -12.29 0.46
CA ILE A 288 31.28 -12.28 1.59
C ILE A 288 29.80 -12.42 1.19
N HIS A 289 29.41 -12.01 -0.03
CA HIS A 289 28.03 -12.09 -0.50
C HIS A 289 27.61 -13.52 -0.88
N THR A 290 28.55 -14.41 -1.22
CA THR A 290 28.33 -15.78 -1.78
C THR A 290 27.51 -15.89 -3.08
N LYS A 291 26.95 -14.78 -3.57
CA LYS A 291 26.26 -14.57 -4.86
C LYS A 291 26.64 -13.19 -5.42
N PRO A 292 26.46 -12.96 -6.74
CA PRO A 292 26.55 -11.61 -7.31
C PRO A 292 25.61 -10.64 -6.59
N ASN A 293 26.12 -9.45 -6.26
CA ASN A 293 25.34 -8.39 -5.64
C ASN A 293 24.38 -7.81 -6.68
N ARG A 294 23.08 -7.84 -6.38
CA ARG A 294 22.03 -7.36 -7.31
C ARG A 294 21.84 -5.85 -7.30
N PHE A 295 22.57 -5.14 -6.44
CA PHE A 295 22.46 -3.70 -6.18
C PHE A 295 23.65 -2.90 -6.74
N GLU A 296 24.57 -3.52 -7.51
CA GLU A 296 25.74 -2.86 -8.11
C GLU A 296 25.39 -1.58 -8.88
N GLU A 297 24.30 -1.60 -9.66
CA GLU A 297 23.80 -0.46 -10.43
C GLU A 297 22.70 0.36 -9.70
N VAL A 298 22.39 0.04 -8.43
CA VAL A 298 21.25 0.59 -7.70
C VAL A 298 21.68 1.71 -6.74
N ILE A 299 21.67 2.93 -7.27
CA ILE A 299 21.86 4.16 -6.50
C ILE A 299 20.57 4.46 -5.72
N TRP A 300 20.65 4.48 -4.39
CA TRP A 300 19.52 4.86 -3.52
C TRP A 300 19.38 6.38 -3.52
N THR A 301 18.36 6.90 -4.22
CA THR A 301 18.07 8.33 -4.27
C THR A 301 17.40 8.83 -2.99
N LYS A 302 17.56 10.13 -2.70
CA LYS A 302 16.85 10.78 -1.58
C LYS A 302 15.35 10.81 -1.83
N PHE A 303 14.58 10.58 -0.78
CA PHE A 303 13.15 10.84 -0.76
C PHE A 303 12.91 12.35 -0.81
N SER A 304 11.86 12.78 -1.51
CA SER A 304 11.37 14.15 -1.53
C SER A 304 9.84 14.15 -1.50
N SER A 305 9.20 15.14 -0.89
CA SER A 305 7.73 15.21 -0.85
C SER A 305 7.09 15.32 -2.24
N LYS A 306 7.85 15.83 -3.23
CA LYS A 306 7.47 15.88 -4.64
C LYS A 306 7.51 14.48 -5.25
N ASP A 307 8.70 13.91 -5.37
CA ASP A 307 8.99 12.75 -6.21
C ASP A 307 8.83 11.41 -5.47
N LYS A 308 8.80 11.44 -4.13
CA LYS A 308 8.50 10.33 -3.19
C LYS A 308 9.23 9.03 -3.51
N GLN A 309 10.51 9.15 -3.85
CA GLN A 309 11.35 8.03 -4.25
C GLN A 309 11.75 7.15 -3.06
N TYR A 310 11.78 5.84 -3.28
CA TYR A 310 12.18 4.83 -2.31
C TYR A 310 12.98 3.70 -2.98
N LEU A 311 13.81 3.02 -2.19
CA LEU A 311 14.47 1.78 -2.56
C LEU A 311 13.57 0.58 -2.23
N HIS A 312 13.15 -0.18 -3.25
CA HIS A 312 12.57 -1.51 -3.04
C HIS A 312 13.71 -2.50 -2.74
N ILE A 313 13.89 -2.86 -1.47
CA ILE A 313 14.89 -3.84 -1.02
C ILE A 313 14.35 -5.27 -1.19
N GLY A 314 15.07 -6.10 -1.93
CA GLY A 314 14.73 -7.51 -2.14
C GLY A 314 15.44 -8.10 -3.35
N LEU A 315 15.08 -9.30 -3.79
CA LEU A 315 15.83 -10.03 -4.85
C LEU A 315 15.68 -9.45 -6.28
N LYS A 316 14.88 -8.40 -6.46
CA LYS A 316 14.75 -7.61 -7.70
C LYS A 316 14.81 -6.12 -7.35
N PRO A 317 15.97 -5.62 -6.89
CA PRO A 317 16.07 -4.27 -6.35
C PRO A 317 15.93 -3.23 -7.43
N ARG A 318 15.36 -2.08 -7.07
CA ARG A 318 15.05 -0.97 -7.98
C ARG A 318 14.61 0.26 -7.17
N ILE A 319 14.87 1.44 -7.73
CA ILE A 319 14.19 2.65 -7.28
C ILE A 319 12.77 2.66 -7.83
N ARG A 320 11.85 3.14 -7.00
CA ARG A 320 10.44 3.36 -7.30
C ARG A 320 10.00 4.66 -6.62
N ASP A 321 8.81 5.11 -6.97
CA ASP A 321 8.20 6.34 -6.48
C ASP A 321 6.79 6.08 -5.94
N ASN A 322 6.27 7.02 -5.16
CA ASN A 322 4.87 7.08 -4.73
C ASN A 322 4.35 5.76 -4.09
N TYR A 323 5.11 5.20 -3.13
CA TYR A 323 4.78 3.92 -2.49
C TYR A 323 3.34 3.89 -1.97
N ARG A 324 2.54 2.98 -2.54
CA ARG A 324 1.13 2.74 -2.18
C ARG A 324 0.29 4.03 -2.09
N ALA A 325 0.63 5.05 -2.88
CA ALA A 325 0.13 6.42 -2.70
C ALA A 325 -1.40 6.56 -2.62
N ASN A 326 -2.15 5.74 -3.36
CA ASN A 326 -3.63 5.74 -3.30
C ASN A 326 -4.18 5.31 -1.93
N LYS A 327 -3.46 4.48 -1.17
CA LYS A 327 -3.81 4.07 0.21
C LYS A 327 -3.26 5.06 1.24
N VAL A 328 -2.07 5.58 1.01
CA VAL A 328 -1.48 6.64 1.86
C VAL A 328 -2.35 7.91 1.84
N ALA A 329 -2.70 8.43 0.66
CA ALA A 329 -3.59 9.59 0.53
C ALA A 329 -5.01 9.31 1.05
N PHE A 330 -5.50 8.07 0.96
CA PHE A 330 -6.76 7.68 1.60
C PHE A 330 -6.72 7.87 3.11
N TRP A 331 -5.67 7.38 3.79
CA TRP A 331 -5.53 7.49 5.24
C TRP A 331 -5.14 8.88 5.72
N LEU A 332 -4.32 9.63 4.97
CA LEU A 332 -3.82 10.95 5.39
C LEU A 332 -4.74 12.13 5.01
N GLU A 333 -5.53 12.01 3.92
CA GLU A 333 -6.35 13.12 3.41
C GLU A 333 -7.86 12.84 3.59
N LEU A 334 -8.35 11.69 3.10
CA LEU A 334 -9.80 11.44 3.05
C LEU A 334 -10.37 10.99 4.40
N VAL A 335 -9.69 10.09 5.11
CA VAL A 335 -10.19 9.55 6.39
C VAL A 335 -10.34 10.62 7.48
N PRO A 336 -9.38 11.55 7.70
CA PRO A 336 -9.57 12.67 8.63
C PRO A 336 -10.76 13.55 8.26
N HIS A 337 -10.97 13.83 6.96
CA HIS A 337 -12.14 14.59 6.51
C HIS A 337 -13.46 13.85 6.80
N LEU A 338 -13.53 12.54 6.52
CA LEU A 338 -14.71 11.71 6.81
C LEU A 338 -14.99 11.58 8.32
N HIS A 339 -13.95 11.62 9.17
CA HIS A 339 -14.09 11.61 10.62
C HIS A 339 -14.64 12.94 11.15
N ASN A 340 -14.03 14.06 10.75
CA ASN A 340 -14.41 15.41 11.21
C ASN A 340 -15.84 15.81 10.79
N LEU A 341 -16.31 15.36 9.61
CA LEU A 341 -17.70 15.55 9.18
C LEU A 341 -18.73 14.97 10.17
N HIS A 342 -18.35 14.01 11.01
CA HIS A 342 -19.24 13.47 12.04
C HIS A 342 -19.36 14.40 13.25
N GLU A 343 -18.26 15.00 13.72
CA GLU A 343 -18.27 15.87 14.92
C GLU A 343 -19.13 17.13 14.72
N GLU A 344 -19.10 17.71 13.52
CA GLU A 344 -19.96 18.85 13.17
C GLU A 344 -21.45 18.47 13.18
N LEU A 345 -21.80 17.26 12.71
CA LEU A 345 -23.19 16.77 12.68
C LEU A 345 -23.76 16.57 14.10
N LEU A 346 -22.97 16.04 15.03
CA LEU A 346 -23.38 15.93 16.43
C LEU A 346 -23.57 17.31 17.06
N SER A 347 -22.61 18.21 16.84
CA SER A 347 -22.63 19.59 17.39
C SER A 347 -23.80 20.43 16.89
N SER A 348 -24.29 20.16 15.67
CA SER A 348 -25.41 20.89 15.04
C SER A 348 -26.77 20.60 15.67
N THR A 349 -26.92 19.51 16.43
CA THR A 349 -28.24 19.00 16.88
C THR A 349 -28.76 19.65 18.18
N THR A 350 -28.30 20.86 18.52
CA THR A 350 -28.83 21.65 19.66
C THR A 350 -29.75 22.79 19.21
N THR A 351 -31.07 22.52 19.27
CA THR A 351 -32.13 23.44 18.84
C THR A 351 -32.13 24.73 19.66
N ARG A 352 -31.64 25.83 19.09
CA ARG A 352 -31.69 27.17 19.71
C ARG A 352 -33.14 27.67 19.85
N VAL A 353 -33.70 27.52 21.04
CA VAL A 353 -34.94 28.21 21.45
C VAL A 353 -34.67 29.72 21.55
N PRO A 354 -35.54 30.60 21.00
CA PRO A 354 -35.34 32.06 21.10
C PRO A 354 -35.35 32.55 22.56
N PRO A 355 -34.44 33.47 22.96
CA PRO A 355 -34.41 34.00 24.33
C PRO A 355 -35.71 34.74 24.70
N GLY A 356 -36.41 34.24 25.71
CA GLY A 356 -37.52 34.95 26.34
C GLY A 356 -37.03 36.22 27.06
N THR A 357 -37.83 37.29 27.02
CA THR A 357 -37.42 38.61 27.53
C THR A 357 -37.31 38.66 29.05
N ALA A 358 -36.15 39.11 29.55
CA ALA A 358 -35.91 39.33 30.97
C ALA A 358 -36.76 40.50 31.50
N ARG A 359 -37.25 40.37 32.74
CA ARG A 359 -38.01 41.41 33.46
C ARG A 359 -37.09 42.24 34.36
N THR A 360 -37.22 43.56 34.31
CA THR A 360 -36.75 44.50 35.35
C THR A 360 -37.86 45.53 35.69
N PRO A 361 -38.10 45.90 36.97
CA PRO A 361 -39.28 46.67 37.38
C PRO A 361 -39.03 48.16 37.72
N HIS A 362 -40.15 48.94 37.87
CA HIS A 362 -40.26 50.32 38.43
C HIS A 362 -39.69 51.49 37.57
N TRP A 363 -40.24 52.73 37.51
CA TRP A 363 -41.54 53.32 37.92
C TRP A 363 -41.85 54.57 37.02
N LYS A 364 -43.15 54.82 36.75
CA LYS A 364 -43.87 55.98 36.11
C LYS A 364 -43.36 57.43 36.48
N PRO A 365 -43.83 58.57 35.88
CA PRO A 365 -45.06 58.77 35.04
C PRO A 365 -45.04 59.81 33.87
N SER A 366 -46.23 59.95 33.23
CA SER A 366 -46.77 61.07 32.40
C SER A 366 -46.83 60.92 30.86
N GLY A 367 -47.78 61.64 30.23
CA GLY A 367 -48.17 61.67 28.79
C GLY A 367 -49.08 62.91 28.55
N PRO A 368 -50.05 62.96 27.60
CA PRO A 368 -50.44 62.05 26.50
C PRO A 368 -50.69 62.79 25.13
N ARG A 369 -51.41 62.16 24.16
CA ARG A 369 -52.01 62.73 22.90
C ARG A 369 -51.07 63.02 21.70
N THR A 370 -51.46 63.16 20.41
CA THR A 370 -52.54 62.58 19.53
C THR A 370 -52.27 62.85 18.03
N THR A 371 -52.78 61.99 17.13
CA THR A 371 -53.30 62.25 15.73
C THR A 371 -52.46 62.89 14.57
N ARG A 372 -52.38 62.12 13.45
CA ARG A 372 -52.59 62.45 11.99
C ARG A 372 -51.80 63.55 11.22
N HIS A 373 -51.32 63.14 10.03
CA HIS A 373 -51.16 63.78 8.68
C HIS A 373 -51.60 65.26 8.42
N PRO A 374 -51.08 66.00 7.38
CA PRO A 374 -50.68 65.51 6.03
C PRO A 374 -49.47 66.21 5.28
N TYR A 375 -49.29 65.82 4.00
CA TYR A 375 -48.49 66.44 2.89
C TYR A 375 -49.21 67.67 2.25
N PRO A 376 -48.73 68.40 1.20
CA PRO A 376 -47.54 68.28 0.28
C PRO A 376 -46.61 69.54 0.32
N THR A 377 -45.87 70.10 -0.68
CA THR A 377 -45.80 70.04 -2.18
C THR A 377 -44.44 70.57 -2.74
N TYR A 378 -44.24 70.55 -4.08
CA TYR A 378 -43.03 70.94 -4.86
C TYR A 378 -42.91 72.44 -5.20
N PRO A 379 -41.77 72.92 -5.79
CA PRO A 379 -41.62 73.00 -7.27
C PRO A 379 -40.19 72.53 -7.76
N PRO A 380 -39.62 72.84 -8.96
CA PRO A 380 -39.26 71.77 -9.91
C PRO A 380 -37.80 71.76 -10.49
N GLU A 381 -37.59 70.80 -11.39
CA GLU A 381 -36.42 70.34 -12.19
C GLU A 381 -35.30 71.32 -12.60
N THR A 382 -34.07 70.79 -12.67
CA THR A 382 -33.15 70.99 -13.82
C THR A 382 -32.04 69.92 -13.87
N ASP A 383 -31.83 69.32 -15.04
CA ASP A 383 -30.70 68.47 -15.45
C ASP A 383 -30.03 69.14 -16.69
N PRO A 384 -28.82 68.74 -17.17
CA PRO A 384 -28.03 67.54 -16.85
C PRO A 384 -26.53 67.79 -16.52
N TYR A 385 -25.81 66.76 -16.08
CA TYR A 385 -24.60 66.21 -16.74
C TYR A 385 -24.12 64.93 -16.02
N GLY A 386 -23.62 63.94 -16.77
CA GLY A 386 -23.49 62.56 -16.28
C GLY A 386 -22.15 62.16 -15.63
N SER A 387 -22.18 61.09 -14.83
CA SER A 387 -21.03 60.18 -14.57
C SER A 387 -21.47 58.91 -13.82
N GLU A 388 -22.02 57.92 -14.53
CA GLU A 388 -22.27 56.60 -13.95
C GLU A 388 -20.95 55.85 -13.65
N ARG A 389 -20.93 55.09 -12.55
CA ARG A 389 -19.88 54.10 -12.26
C ARG A 389 -20.42 52.69 -12.56
N PRO A 390 -19.63 51.75 -13.11
CA PRO A 390 -20.15 50.46 -13.56
C PRO A 390 -20.66 49.58 -12.42
N ARG A 391 -21.73 48.82 -12.69
CA ARG A 391 -22.07 47.61 -11.92
C ARG A 391 -21.17 46.46 -12.39
N VAL A 392 -20.63 45.68 -11.45
CA VAL A 392 -19.87 44.47 -11.76
C VAL A 392 -20.84 43.28 -11.88
N SER A 393 -20.93 42.68 -13.06
CA SER A 393 -21.51 41.35 -13.25
C SER A 393 -20.40 40.28 -13.18
N PRO A 394 -20.55 39.19 -12.41
CA PRO A 394 -19.45 38.25 -12.14
C PRO A 394 -19.38 37.05 -13.10
N PHE A 395 -19.64 37.24 -14.41
CA PHE A 395 -19.46 36.21 -15.44
C PHE A 395 -18.97 36.82 -16.77
N PRO A 396 -17.83 36.36 -17.33
CA PRO A 396 -17.44 36.66 -18.70
C PRO A 396 -18.16 35.74 -19.70
N ASP A 397 -18.72 36.31 -20.76
CA ASP A 397 -19.06 35.56 -21.98
C ASP A 397 -17.77 35.30 -22.78
N ASP A 398 -17.37 34.03 -22.91
CA ASP A 398 -16.25 33.63 -23.78
C ASP A 398 -16.60 32.34 -24.55
N THR A 399 -17.77 32.34 -25.19
CA THR A 399 -18.32 31.21 -25.96
C THR A 399 -17.84 31.23 -27.43
N ARG A 400 -16.51 31.16 -27.62
CA ARG A 400 -15.90 31.02 -28.96
C ARG A 400 -14.74 30.02 -28.99
N ASP A 401 -14.41 29.59 -30.20
CA ASP A 401 -13.21 28.86 -30.65
C ASP A 401 -12.90 27.44 -30.11
N TYR A 402 -13.62 26.90 -29.12
CA TYR A 402 -13.53 25.47 -28.74
C TYR A 402 -13.82 24.47 -29.90
N SER A 403 -14.57 24.88 -30.93
CA SER A 403 -15.03 24.00 -32.01
C SER A 403 -13.94 23.69 -33.06
N THR A 404 -13.01 24.63 -33.28
CA THR A 404 -11.88 24.47 -34.22
C THR A 404 -10.79 23.59 -33.63
N GLU A 405 -10.44 23.76 -32.35
CA GLU A 405 -9.38 22.98 -31.70
C GLU A 405 -9.79 21.50 -31.53
N LEU A 406 -11.04 21.25 -31.14
CA LEU A 406 -11.58 19.88 -31.02
C LEU A 406 -11.62 19.16 -32.39
N SER A 407 -12.05 19.84 -33.45
CA SER A 407 -12.12 19.24 -34.79
C SER A 407 -10.74 18.97 -35.40
N VAL A 408 -9.75 19.84 -35.18
CA VAL A 408 -8.34 19.58 -35.54
C VAL A 408 -7.79 18.39 -34.75
N THR A 409 -8.03 18.32 -33.44
CA THR A 409 -7.56 17.23 -32.58
C THR A 409 -8.12 15.87 -33.02
N VAL A 410 -9.43 15.82 -33.33
CA VAL A 410 -10.09 14.61 -33.85
C VAL A 410 -9.54 14.22 -35.23
N ALA A 411 -9.31 15.17 -36.13
CA ALA A 411 -8.75 14.90 -37.46
C ALA A 411 -7.32 14.35 -37.41
N VAL A 412 -6.46 14.89 -36.53
CA VAL A 412 -5.10 14.39 -36.30
C VAL A 412 -5.14 13.00 -35.67
N GLY A 413 -5.97 12.78 -34.65
CA GLY A 413 -6.14 11.48 -33.99
C GLY A 413 -6.60 10.38 -34.96
N ALA A 414 -7.61 10.66 -35.79
CA ALA A 414 -8.10 9.74 -36.81
C ALA A 414 -7.04 9.44 -37.88
N SER A 415 -6.26 10.44 -38.29
CA SER A 415 -5.16 10.27 -39.26
C SER A 415 -4.04 9.37 -38.71
N LEU A 416 -3.65 9.56 -37.44
CA LEU A 416 -2.65 8.72 -36.77
C LEU A 416 -3.16 7.28 -36.56
N LEU A 417 -4.45 7.10 -36.24
CA LEU A 417 -5.07 5.78 -36.15
C LEU A 417 -5.00 5.04 -37.50
N PHE A 418 -5.37 5.71 -38.59
CA PHE A 418 -5.36 5.14 -39.94
C PHE A 418 -3.95 4.78 -40.42
N LEU A 419 -2.96 5.64 -40.16
CA LEU A 419 -1.55 5.37 -40.46
C LEU A 419 -1.02 4.15 -39.68
N ASN A 420 -1.38 4.00 -38.40
CA ASN A 420 -1.02 2.82 -37.61
C ASN A 420 -1.68 1.54 -38.17
N ILE A 421 -2.96 1.58 -38.54
CA ILE A 421 -3.66 0.45 -39.15
C ILE A 421 -2.98 0.03 -40.47
N LEU A 422 -2.60 0.99 -41.32
CA LEU A 422 -1.86 0.71 -42.55
C LEU A 422 -0.46 0.14 -42.28
N ALA A 423 0.25 0.63 -41.26
CA ALA A 423 1.55 0.09 -40.86
C ALA A 423 1.45 -1.36 -40.37
N PHE A 424 0.45 -1.68 -39.54
CA PHE A 424 0.18 -3.04 -39.09
C PHE A 424 -0.25 -3.96 -40.25
N ALA A 425 -1.09 -3.49 -41.17
CA ALA A 425 -1.48 -4.25 -42.37
C ALA A 425 -0.28 -4.54 -43.28
N ALA A 426 0.61 -3.56 -43.50
CA ALA A 426 1.83 -3.72 -44.28
C ALA A 426 2.82 -4.69 -43.60
N LEU A 427 2.96 -4.63 -42.27
CA LEU A 427 3.77 -5.57 -41.49
C LEU A 427 3.19 -6.99 -41.52
N TYR A 428 1.86 -7.13 -41.43
CA TYR A 428 1.15 -8.41 -41.54
C TYR A 428 1.37 -9.03 -42.93
N TYR A 429 1.17 -8.28 -44.01
CA TYR A 429 1.41 -8.74 -45.38
C TYR A 429 2.90 -9.10 -45.62
N LYS A 430 3.85 -8.31 -45.07
CA LYS A 430 5.30 -8.56 -45.12
C LYS A 430 5.75 -9.74 -44.21
N ARG A 431 4.92 -10.15 -43.25
CA ARG A 431 5.07 -11.40 -42.49
C ARG A 431 4.50 -12.58 -43.27
N ASP A 432 3.27 -12.46 -43.79
CA ASP A 432 2.57 -13.54 -44.47
C ASP A 432 3.30 -13.98 -45.75
N LYS A 433 3.72 -13.02 -46.59
CA LYS A 433 4.58 -13.29 -47.76
C LYS A 433 5.92 -13.95 -47.40
N ARG A 434 6.42 -13.78 -46.17
CA ARG A 434 7.61 -14.50 -45.65
C ARG A 434 7.27 -15.89 -45.10
N HIS A 435 6.05 -16.15 -44.63
CA HIS A 435 5.57 -17.50 -44.33
C HIS A 435 5.28 -18.31 -45.61
N GLU A 436 4.73 -17.68 -46.65
CA GLU A 436 4.49 -18.28 -47.96
C GLU A 436 5.82 -18.71 -48.63
N MET A 437 6.81 -17.81 -48.69
CA MET A 437 8.16 -18.14 -49.16
C MET A 437 8.87 -19.21 -48.31
N ARG A 438 8.50 -19.37 -47.03
CA ARG A 438 9.00 -20.47 -46.18
C ARG A 438 8.28 -21.79 -46.46
N ARG A 439 6.98 -21.79 -46.77
CA ARG A 439 6.22 -22.99 -47.21
C ARG A 439 6.81 -23.56 -48.51
N HIS A 440 7.13 -22.72 -49.49
CA HIS A 440 7.79 -23.17 -50.73
C HIS A 440 9.24 -23.67 -50.57
N ARG A 441 9.87 -23.49 -49.40
CA ARG A 441 11.16 -24.13 -49.06
C ARG A 441 11.03 -25.40 -48.22
N LEU A 442 9.81 -25.82 -47.87
CA LEU A 442 9.54 -26.96 -46.97
C LEU A 442 8.48 -27.89 -47.56
N SER A 443 8.78 -28.45 -48.74
CA SER A 443 8.03 -29.55 -49.35
C SER A 443 9.00 -30.67 -49.74
N PRO A 444 9.11 -31.76 -48.96
CA PRO A 444 9.95 -32.90 -49.32
C PRO A 444 9.27 -33.70 -50.44
N GLN A 445 9.93 -33.83 -51.58
CA GLN A 445 9.42 -34.59 -52.72
C GLN A 445 9.48 -36.09 -52.41
N ARG A 446 8.32 -36.75 -52.35
CA ARG A 446 8.22 -38.20 -52.10
C ARG A 446 8.89 -38.99 -53.22
N GLY A 447 9.95 -39.73 -52.89
CA GLY A 447 10.57 -40.69 -53.80
C GLY A 447 9.72 -41.95 -53.96
N MET A 448 9.55 -42.39 -55.20
CA MET A 448 9.06 -43.72 -55.59
C MET A 448 9.99 -44.17 -56.73
N GLY A 449 10.60 -45.35 -56.64
CA GLY A 449 11.79 -45.68 -57.42
C GLY A 449 11.58 -46.70 -58.56
N MET A 450 12.73 -47.16 -59.07
CA MET A 450 12.94 -48.33 -59.95
C MET A 450 12.76 -48.11 -61.46
N GLY A 451 13.81 -48.45 -62.23
CA GLY A 451 13.83 -48.42 -63.71
C GLY A 451 15.26 -48.49 -64.27
N MET A 452 15.61 -49.57 -64.96
CA MET A 452 16.91 -49.74 -65.66
C MET A 452 16.90 -49.07 -67.05
N GLY A 453 18.07 -48.67 -67.54
CA GLY A 453 18.29 -48.33 -68.96
C GLY A 453 19.75 -48.04 -69.28
N LEU A 454 20.31 -48.71 -70.30
CA LEU A 454 21.66 -48.44 -70.84
C LEU A 454 21.60 -47.41 -71.98
N GLY A 455 22.67 -46.63 -72.18
CA GLY A 455 22.83 -45.79 -73.37
C GLY A 455 24.24 -45.16 -73.49
N MET A 456 24.92 -45.38 -74.62
CA MET A 456 26.18 -44.72 -74.99
C MET A 456 25.89 -43.37 -75.69
N GLY A 457 26.80 -42.38 -75.63
CA GLY A 457 26.63 -41.12 -76.38
C GLY A 457 27.76 -40.09 -76.24
N VAL A 458 28.75 -40.16 -77.13
CA VAL A 458 29.99 -39.35 -77.19
C VAL A 458 29.77 -37.84 -77.49
N GLY A 459 30.56 -36.95 -76.85
CA GLY A 459 31.13 -35.73 -77.48
C GLY A 459 30.67 -34.35 -76.98
N GLY A 460 31.58 -33.35 -76.96
CA GLY A 460 31.24 -31.93 -76.67
C GLY A 460 32.36 -31.05 -76.09
N ILE A 461 33.35 -30.65 -76.89
CA ILE A 461 34.59 -29.93 -76.47
C ILE A 461 34.37 -28.44 -76.08
N GLY A 462 35.04 -27.96 -75.02
CA GLY A 462 35.46 -26.55 -74.82
C GLY A 462 34.79 -25.76 -73.67
N GLY A 463 35.46 -24.83 -72.95
CA GLY A 463 36.90 -24.52 -72.90
C GLY A 463 37.28 -23.20 -72.19
N ILE A 464 38.52 -23.15 -71.65
CA ILE A 464 39.41 -21.95 -71.50
C ILE A 464 39.23 -20.96 -70.30
N VAL A 465 40.13 -21.13 -69.30
CA VAL A 465 40.98 -20.13 -68.59
C VAL A 465 40.43 -19.17 -67.51
N GLY A 466 41.19 -19.08 -66.39
CA GLY A 466 41.17 -18.00 -65.36
C GLY A 466 41.34 -18.54 -63.93
N VAL A 467 42.48 -19.08 -63.47
CA VAL A 467 43.83 -18.51 -63.21
C VAL A 467 43.92 -17.61 -61.95
N GLY A 468 44.73 -18.05 -60.97
CA GLY A 468 45.09 -17.35 -59.71
C GLY A 468 44.48 -17.97 -58.45
N GLY A 469 45.21 -18.33 -57.37
CA GLY A 469 46.66 -18.48 -57.20
C GLY A 469 47.20 -18.00 -55.84
N GLY A 470 47.79 -18.89 -55.03
CA GLY A 470 48.64 -18.61 -53.84
C GLY A 470 47.97 -17.93 -52.63
N ALA A 471 47.80 -18.50 -51.42
CA ALA A 471 48.66 -19.32 -50.53
C ALA A 471 49.65 -18.49 -49.66
N ASN A 472 49.77 -18.91 -48.38
CA ASN A 472 50.59 -18.37 -47.28
C ASN A 472 50.12 -17.02 -46.67
N ASP A 473 50.32 -16.73 -45.37
CA ASP A 473 51.15 -17.40 -44.35
C ASP A 473 50.50 -17.49 -42.93
N LEU A 474 51.16 -18.19 -41.98
CA LEU A 474 50.63 -18.56 -40.65
C LEU A 474 51.04 -17.65 -39.46
N ALA A 475 50.21 -17.65 -38.40
CA ALA A 475 50.53 -17.61 -36.93
C ALA A 475 49.36 -16.97 -36.15
N HIS A 476 48.82 -17.45 -35.01
CA HIS A 476 49.00 -18.64 -34.15
C HIS A 476 47.57 -19.04 -33.62
N SER A 477 47.30 -19.99 -32.70
CA SER A 477 48.07 -20.82 -31.75
C SER A 477 47.32 -22.13 -31.39
N GLN A 478 48.07 -23.09 -30.87
CA GLN A 478 47.74 -24.27 -30.03
C GLN A 478 46.26 -24.57 -29.64
N GLU A 479 45.84 -25.81 -29.91
CA GLU A 479 44.93 -26.62 -29.09
C GLU A 479 45.59 -27.99 -28.83
N GLU A 480 45.50 -28.50 -27.59
CA GLU A 480 45.78 -29.91 -27.21
C GLU A 480 44.57 -30.36 -26.37
N GLU A 481 43.80 -31.35 -26.84
CA GLU A 481 43.91 -32.78 -26.47
C GLU A 481 43.63 -33.09 -24.99
N ILE A 482 42.45 -33.67 -24.69
CA ILE A 482 42.28 -34.74 -23.68
C ILE A 482 41.20 -35.72 -24.19
N MET A 483 41.41 -37.03 -24.03
CA MET A 483 40.45 -38.08 -24.36
C MET A 483 39.58 -38.54 -23.17
N SER A 484 38.36 -38.98 -23.50
CA SER A 484 37.58 -40.04 -22.84
C SER A 484 37.05 -39.86 -21.40
N MET A 485 35.79 -40.28 -21.21
CA MET A 485 35.49 -41.33 -20.24
C MET A 485 34.23 -42.11 -20.68
N GLN A 486 34.12 -43.37 -20.26
CA GLN A 486 33.16 -44.34 -20.82
C GLN A 486 32.40 -45.03 -19.68
N MET A 487 31.08 -45.18 -19.81
CA MET A 487 30.25 -45.81 -18.78
C MET A 487 30.54 -47.30 -18.66
N LYS A 488 30.76 -47.80 -17.42
CA LYS A 488 30.61 -49.23 -17.12
C LYS A 488 30.31 -49.53 -15.63
N GLN A 489 29.02 -49.79 -15.37
CA GLN A 489 28.47 -51.02 -14.76
C GLN A 489 29.10 -51.59 -13.47
N SER A 490 28.24 -51.89 -12.49
CA SER A 490 28.54 -52.34 -11.12
C SER A 490 27.87 -53.69 -10.78
N GLU A 491 28.64 -54.72 -10.39
CA GLU A 491 28.19 -56.10 -10.10
C GLU A 491 29.27 -56.82 -9.24
N HIS A 492 29.07 -57.55 -8.12
CA HIS A 492 28.03 -57.61 -7.05
C HIS A 492 28.75 -57.27 -5.69
N ASP A 493 28.48 -57.68 -4.45
CA ASP A 493 27.49 -58.48 -3.66
C ASP A 493 27.72 -58.09 -2.15
N ALA A 494 27.00 -58.43 -1.07
CA ALA A 494 25.78 -59.19 -0.73
C ALA A 494 25.17 -58.52 0.57
N HIS A 495 24.46 -59.08 1.56
CA HIS A 495 23.89 -60.40 1.97
C HIS A 495 22.76 -60.12 3.02
N HIS A 496 21.72 -60.99 3.09
CA HIS A 496 20.88 -61.41 4.25
C HIS A 496 20.34 -60.43 5.33
N ASP A 497 19.07 -60.48 5.80
CA ASP A 497 17.97 -61.44 5.56
C ASP A 497 16.54 -60.86 5.76
N LEU A 498 15.61 -61.28 4.87
CA LEU A 498 14.29 -61.94 5.07
C LEU A 498 13.36 -61.57 6.27
N GLU A 499 12.01 -61.55 6.21
CA GLU A 499 10.92 -61.53 5.18
C GLU A 499 9.54 -61.42 5.96
N PRO A 500 8.29 -61.57 5.42
CA PRO A 500 7.77 -61.69 4.04
C PRO A 500 6.55 -60.79 3.64
N LEU A 501 6.39 -60.57 2.32
CA LEU A 501 5.18 -60.67 1.43
C LEU A 501 3.74 -60.40 1.99
N ARG A 502 2.74 -59.87 1.26
CA ARG A 502 2.40 -59.94 -0.20
C ARG A 502 1.32 -58.84 -0.62
N PRO A 503 0.67 -58.82 -1.82
CA PRO A 503 0.92 -57.76 -2.82
C PRO A 503 -0.33 -56.95 -3.30
N HIS A 504 -0.12 -55.93 -4.13
CA HIS A 504 -0.63 -55.87 -5.53
C HIS A 504 -0.16 -54.60 -6.28
N ASP A 505 0.16 -54.75 -7.57
CA ASP A 505 0.68 -53.69 -8.44
C ASP A 505 -0.37 -52.76 -9.06
N ILE A 506 0.03 -51.53 -9.39
CA ILE A 506 0.10 -51.03 -10.78
C ILE A 506 0.82 -49.67 -10.77
N LEU A 507 1.91 -49.55 -11.54
CA LEU A 507 2.57 -48.27 -11.83
C LEU A 507 2.27 -47.82 -13.26
N ARG A 508 2.12 -46.50 -13.45
CA ARG A 508 2.04 -45.88 -14.78
C ARG A 508 2.75 -44.51 -14.74
N PRO A 509 3.78 -44.27 -15.57
CA PRO A 509 4.49 -43.00 -15.57
C PRO A 509 3.72 -41.94 -16.38
N ALA A 510 3.75 -40.70 -15.91
CA ALA A 510 3.33 -39.51 -16.65
C ALA A 510 4.41 -38.44 -16.51
N CYS A 511 4.83 -37.85 -17.64
CA CYS A 511 5.77 -36.74 -17.66
C CYS A 511 5.11 -35.44 -17.15
N PRO A 512 5.88 -34.47 -16.63
CA PRO A 512 5.33 -33.24 -16.05
C PRO A 512 4.67 -32.33 -17.10
N PRO A 513 3.59 -31.60 -16.76
CA PRO A 513 3.02 -30.57 -17.61
C PRO A 513 3.88 -29.28 -17.61
N ASP A 514 3.88 -28.57 -18.74
CA ASP A 514 4.69 -27.37 -18.95
C ASP A 514 4.29 -26.18 -18.06
N TYR A 515 5.24 -25.67 -17.26
CA TYR A 515 5.05 -24.45 -16.46
C TYR A 515 5.18 -23.18 -17.31
N THR A 516 4.13 -22.86 -18.09
CA THR A 516 3.96 -21.52 -18.70
C THR A 516 2.54 -20.99 -18.46
N LEU A 517 2.43 -19.66 -18.30
CA LEU A 517 1.19 -18.91 -18.02
C LEU A 517 0.61 -19.00 -16.58
N ALA A 518 1.44 -18.67 -15.58
CA ALA A 518 0.99 -18.23 -14.26
C ALA A 518 1.59 -16.84 -13.92
N LEU A 519 1.18 -15.79 -14.66
CA LEU A 519 1.57 -14.40 -14.39
C LEU A 519 0.84 -13.88 -13.13
N ARG A 520 1.43 -14.13 -11.95
CA ARG A 520 1.08 -13.44 -10.70
C ARG A 520 1.24 -11.93 -10.91
N ARG A 521 0.13 -11.20 -11.04
CA ARG A 521 0.12 -9.74 -10.96
C ARG A 521 0.26 -9.34 -9.48
N ALA A 522 1.18 -8.44 -9.18
CA ALA A 522 1.14 -7.70 -7.92
C ALA A 522 0.06 -6.60 -8.03
N PRO A 523 -0.52 -6.13 -6.91
CA PRO A 523 -1.51 -5.03 -6.93
C PRO A 523 -0.99 -3.70 -7.50
N ASP A 524 0.33 -3.55 -7.61
CA ASP A 524 1.00 -2.29 -7.99
C ASP A 524 1.17 -2.09 -9.52
N ASP A 525 0.88 -3.09 -10.36
CA ASP A 525 1.03 -3.01 -11.83
C ASP A 525 -0.21 -2.40 -12.54
N VAL A 526 -0.68 -1.25 -12.07
CA VAL A 526 -1.66 -0.41 -12.79
C VAL A 526 -0.92 0.72 -13.51
N PRO A 527 -1.01 0.83 -14.86
CA PRO A 527 -0.37 1.92 -15.58
C PRO A 527 -0.94 3.28 -15.15
N LEU A 528 -0.05 4.22 -14.78
CA LEU A 528 -0.40 5.60 -14.47
C LEU A 528 -1.12 6.25 -15.67
N MET A 529 -2.41 6.57 -15.53
CA MET A 529 -3.08 7.41 -16.50
C MET A 529 -2.60 8.85 -16.35
N THR A 530 -1.95 9.36 -17.40
CA THR A 530 -1.54 10.77 -17.49
C THR A 530 -2.76 11.69 -17.38
N PRO A 531 -2.67 12.85 -16.71
CA PRO A 531 -3.82 13.70 -16.44
C PRO A 531 -4.35 14.38 -17.71
N ASN A 532 -5.38 13.79 -18.31
CA ASN A 532 -6.39 14.46 -19.13
C ASN A 532 -7.59 13.53 -19.38
N THR A 533 -8.77 14.12 -19.64
CA THR A 533 -10.05 13.46 -19.94
C THR A 533 -10.79 12.82 -18.75
N ILE A 534 -11.52 13.65 -18.00
CA ILE A 534 -12.74 13.23 -17.29
C ILE A 534 -13.93 13.78 -18.09
N THR A 535 -14.78 12.90 -18.63
CA THR A 535 -16.05 13.30 -19.29
C THR A 535 -17.24 12.90 -18.44
N MET A 536 -17.68 13.81 -17.58
CA MET A 536 -18.98 13.75 -16.92
C MET A 536 -20.10 14.02 -17.94
N ILE A 537 -21.15 13.19 -17.97
CA ILE A 537 -22.30 13.36 -18.86
C ILE A 537 -23.57 13.63 -18.03
N PRO A 538 -24.16 14.83 -18.13
CA PRO A 538 -25.50 15.12 -17.61
C PRO A 538 -26.57 15.12 -18.72
N SER A 539 -27.74 14.54 -18.42
CA SER A 539 -29.12 15.02 -18.72
C SER A 539 -29.53 15.51 -20.14
N SER A 540 -30.77 15.35 -20.64
CA SER A 540 -31.97 14.58 -20.21
C SER A 540 -33.16 14.80 -21.18
N ILE A 541 -34.20 13.95 -21.10
CA ILE A 541 -35.62 14.19 -21.47
C ILE A 541 -36.06 14.21 -22.95
N THR A 542 -37.01 13.30 -23.27
CA THR A 542 -38.30 13.52 -23.98
C THR A 542 -39.10 12.20 -23.91
N GLY A 543 -40.44 12.13 -23.72
CA GLY A 543 -41.36 13.11 -23.15
C GLY A 543 -42.79 13.03 -23.72
N MET A 544 -43.73 12.28 -23.10
CA MET A 544 -45.21 12.50 -23.20
C MET A 544 -46.07 11.59 -22.28
N GLN A 545 -46.70 12.21 -21.26
CA GLN A 545 -48.15 12.24 -20.94
C GLN A 545 -48.99 10.94 -20.71
N PRO A 546 -50.17 11.01 -20.02
CA PRO A 546 -50.51 10.04 -18.96
C PRO A 546 -51.93 9.41 -19.04
N LEU A 547 -52.31 8.62 -18.03
CA LEU A 547 -53.70 8.38 -17.59
C LEU A 547 -53.78 7.94 -16.11
N HIS A 548 -54.86 8.33 -15.39
CA HIS A 548 -55.28 7.78 -14.08
C HIS A 548 -56.48 6.82 -14.34
N ALA A 549 -56.86 5.85 -13.49
CA ALA A 549 -57.44 6.03 -12.15
C ALA A 549 -57.95 4.69 -11.52
N PHE A 550 -58.45 4.81 -10.28
CA PHE A 550 -59.40 3.95 -9.54
C PHE A 550 -58.97 2.72 -8.71
N ASN A 551 -59.49 2.79 -7.47
CA ASN A 551 -59.48 1.84 -6.35
C ASN A 551 -60.10 0.46 -6.64
N THR A 552 -59.80 -0.54 -5.79
CA THR A 552 -60.82 -1.13 -4.87
C THR A 552 -60.21 -2.04 -3.79
N PHE A 553 -60.84 -2.07 -2.61
CA PHE A 553 -60.74 -3.15 -1.61
C PHE A 553 -61.95 -4.08 -1.75
N PRO A 554 -61.88 -5.33 -1.25
CA PRO A 554 -62.72 -5.65 -0.09
C PRO A 554 -62.03 -6.51 1.00
N THR A 555 -62.69 -6.59 2.16
CA THR A 555 -62.37 -7.45 3.33
C THR A 555 -62.93 -8.88 3.15
N THR A 556 -62.68 -9.93 3.97
CA THR A 556 -62.35 -10.12 5.41
C THR A 556 -61.33 -11.31 5.54
N ALA A 557 -60.98 -11.97 6.66
CA ALA A 557 -61.44 -12.04 8.07
C ALA A 557 -60.30 -12.56 9.01
N GLY A 558 -60.58 -12.66 10.34
CA GLY A 558 -59.75 -13.38 11.34
C GLY A 558 -58.48 -12.63 11.80
N HIS A 559 -58.46 -11.91 12.93
CA HIS A 559 -58.46 -12.39 14.33
C HIS A 559 -57.30 -13.38 14.65
N ASN A 560 -56.51 -13.22 15.71
CA ASN A 560 -56.73 -12.42 16.93
C ASN A 560 -55.43 -11.87 17.56
N ASN A 561 -55.53 -10.85 18.43
CA ASN A 561 -54.41 -10.28 19.19
C ASN A 561 -54.04 -11.14 20.42
N THR A 562 -52.78 -11.08 20.88
CA THR A 562 -52.43 -10.59 22.26
C THR A 562 -50.92 -10.53 22.54
N LEU A 563 -50.46 -9.35 22.96
CA LEU A 563 -49.33 -9.13 23.89
C LEU A 563 -49.85 -9.35 25.34
N PRO A 564 -49.03 -9.69 26.36
CA PRO A 564 -48.21 -8.65 27.02
C PRO A 564 -46.92 -9.08 27.79
N HIS A 565 -46.07 -8.09 28.10
CA HIS A 565 -45.13 -8.05 29.25
C HIS A 565 -45.92 -7.82 30.58
N PRO A 566 -45.37 -7.82 31.84
CA PRO A 566 -43.98 -7.51 32.26
C PRO A 566 -43.44 -8.27 33.51
N HIS A 567 -42.29 -7.80 34.06
CA HIS A 567 -41.80 -8.01 35.45
C HIS A 567 -41.26 -9.43 35.84
N SER A 568 -40.34 -9.64 36.81
CA SER A 568 -39.33 -8.79 37.50
C SER A 568 -38.29 -9.67 38.26
N THR A 569 -37.36 -9.04 39.00
CA THR A 569 -36.55 -9.50 40.16
C THR A 569 -35.45 -10.59 40.06
N THR A 570 -34.19 -10.12 40.20
CA THR A 570 -33.26 -10.34 41.34
C THR A 570 -32.70 -11.73 41.73
N ARG A 571 -31.33 -11.82 41.80
CA ARG A 571 -30.47 -12.84 42.48
C ARG A 571 -30.57 -14.28 41.96
N VAL A 572 -29.49 -15.05 41.88
CA VAL A 572 -28.34 -15.18 42.79
C VAL A 572 -27.10 -14.40 42.35
#